data_AF-A0AAX6P972-F1
#
_entry.id   AF-A0AAX6P972-F1
#
_cell.length_a   1.000
_cell.length_b   1.000
_cell.length_c   1.000
_cell.angle_alpha   90.00
_cell.angle_beta   90.00
_cell.angle_gamma   90.00
#
_symmetry.space_group_name_H-M   'P 1'
#
loop_
_entity.id
_entity.type
_entity.pdbx_description
1 polymer ?
#
loop_
_entity_poly.entity_id
_entity_poly.type
_entity_poly.pdbx_seq_one_letter_code
_entity_poly.pdbx_strand_id
1 'polypeptide(L)'
;MQASRTLTPPPSPSHSPSSSGPRPSVAGHPPTTGLVSTKAMAPNFRRMHRIIAEDTEWSLAIVPLLTELCIQNIIRNFQKNPILKQLPPEYQQKVLSHLPPDLPLAVTANLIDDEGYWHRCCVQRWPVCHVARHGGSWKRLFFERHLEGLLRCFIPGTTDPSTVLDLLPLCRDFVRNLRVDQLLPPVRLPPTPRKMGDQSDSGSEGEAEESSPDHYPLGPLVAGLSQLEELDLVYGVKDCGMNFEWNLFLFTYHDCHSLAATVKACHTLKIFRLARSRVDDDKARILICSLLNHPALEELDLSHNLIGDRGAHGAAKLLSHSRLRVLNLANNRVRAPGAQALAHALAHNAYLLSLNLRLNCIKDEGGQALAHALLTNMCLTTLHLGGNELSEPTAMFLSQALAVNTSLTSINLSCNHIGPDGGKQLLEGVADNKTLLEFDLRLSDVTQESEYLIGQALHANREAARQRALNPNHFVLPVIANDPGNSEA
;
A
#
# COMPACT_ATOMS: atom_id res chain seq x y z
N MET A 1 21.91 -25.99 -38.35
CA MET A 1 23.30 -25.45 -38.28
C MET A 1 23.60 -25.12 -36.84
N GLN A 2 24.34 -26.00 -36.18
CA GLN A 2 24.85 -25.83 -34.81
C GLN A 2 26.06 -24.90 -34.83
N ALA A 3 26.17 -24.02 -33.84
CA ALA A 3 27.42 -23.35 -33.50
C ALA A 3 27.47 -23.13 -31.98
N SER A 4 28.10 -24.10 -31.30
CA SER A 4 28.51 -24.01 -29.91
C SER A 4 29.72 -23.09 -29.80
N ARG A 5 29.68 -22.10 -28.90
CA ARG A 5 30.86 -21.36 -28.43
C ARG A 5 30.95 -21.43 -26.92
N THR A 6 32.01 -22.09 -26.48
CA THR A 6 32.50 -22.23 -25.12
C THR A 6 33.10 -20.90 -24.63
N LEU A 7 32.80 -20.50 -23.40
CA LEU A 7 33.37 -19.35 -22.71
C LEU A 7 34.13 -19.82 -21.47
N THR A 8 35.43 -19.55 -21.44
CA THR A 8 36.34 -19.69 -20.29
C THR A 8 36.43 -18.36 -19.52
N PRO A 9 36.67 -18.38 -18.19
CA PRO A 9 36.70 -17.16 -17.37
C PRO A 9 38.12 -16.55 -17.26
N PRO A 10 38.24 -15.24 -16.93
CA PRO A 10 39.53 -14.56 -16.80
C PRO A 10 40.11 -14.66 -15.36
N PRO A 11 41.44 -14.46 -15.19
CA PRO A 11 42.13 -14.62 -13.92
C PRO A 11 42.19 -13.33 -13.07
N SER A 12 42.36 -13.51 -11.77
CA SER A 12 42.51 -12.48 -10.73
C SER A 12 43.94 -11.88 -10.67
N PRO A 13 44.10 -10.60 -10.26
CA PRO A 13 45.41 -10.09 -9.87
C PRO A 13 45.43 -9.54 -8.43
N SER A 14 46.36 -10.02 -7.59
CA SER A 14 46.80 -9.27 -6.40
C SER A 14 48.23 -9.67 -5.98
N HIS A 15 49.21 -8.85 -6.37
CA HIS A 15 50.50 -8.77 -5.68
C HIS A 15 50.89 -7.30 -5.54
N SER A 16 51.10 -6.90 -4.28
CA SER A 16 51.80 -5.71 -3.85
C SER A 16 53.32 -5.82 -4.11
N PRO A 17 54.03 -4.69 -4.10
CA PRO A 17 55.15 -4.62 -3.16
C PRO A 17 55.31 -3.25 -2.47
N SER A 18 56.05 -3.31 -1.37
CA SER A 18 56.36 -2.28 -0.39
C SER A 18 57.76 -1.65 -0.60
N SER A 19 58.05 -0.66 0.26
CA SER A 19 59.35 0.00 0.53
C SER A 19 59.67 1.20 -0.38
N SER A 20 60.32 2.28 0.05
CA SER A 20 61.06 2.64 1.27
C SER A 20 61.33 4.16 1.27
N GLY A 21 61.58 4.76 2.42
CA GLY A 21 62.16 6.11 2.52
C GLY A 21 62.01 6.77 3.90
N PRO A 22 62.98 7.56 4.41
CA PRO A 22 63.45 7.44 5.79
C PRO A 22 63.20 8.65 6.74
N ARG A 23 63.49 8.39 8.03
CA ARG A 23 63.54 9.28 9.22
C ARG A 23 64.30 10.60 9.03
N PRO A 24 64.13 11.58 9.95
CA PRO A 24 65.18 11.86 10.94
C PRO A 24 64.64 12.21 12.37
N SER A 25 65.22 11.68 13.46
CA SER A 25 66.16 12.30 14.45
C SER A 25 65.51 13.32 15.43
N VAL A 26 65.30 13.01 16.73
CA VAL A 26 66.20 13.04 17.92
C VAL A 26 66.23 14.38 18.69
N ALA A 27 66.00 14.26 20.01
CA ALA A 27 66.44 15.04 21.17
C ALA A 27 65.69 16.33 21.62
N GLY A 28 65.40 16.37 22.93
CA GLY A 28 65.05 17.57 23.71
C GLY A 28 64.50 17.25 25.11
N HIS A 29 65.36 17.23 26.13
CA HIS A 29 65.01 17.11 27.57
C HIS A 29 64.57 18.49 28.16
N PRO A 30 63.96 18.51 29.37
CA PRO A 30 63.01 19.53 29.85
C PRO A 30 63.65 20.66 30.67
N PRO A 31 62.88 21.69 31.09
CA PRO A 31 62.70 21.84 32.54
C PRO A 31 61.32 22.35 33.03
N THR A 32 61.01 21.86 34.23
CA THR A 32 60.20 22.37 35.36
C THR A 32 59.68 23.83 35.35
N THR A 33 58.41 24.02 35.72
CA THR A 33 57.97 24.81 36.92
C THR A 33 56.45 24.71 37.15
N GLY A 34 56.03 24.65 38.41
CA GLY A 34 54.73 25.20 38.84
C GLY A 34 53.69 24.19 39.36
N LEU A 35 53.77 23.82 40.65
CA LEU A 35 52.64 23.27 41.39
C LEU A 35 51.60 24.37 41.65
N VAL A 36 50.34 24.13 41.29
CA VAL A 36 49.18 24.70 41.98
C VAL A 36 48.27 23.55 42.39
N SER A 37 48.05 23.46 43.69
CA SER A 37 47.22 22.48 44.38
C SER A 37 45.74 22.82 44.20
N THR A 38 44.96 21.88 43.67
CA THR A 38 43.52 21.80 43.93
C THR A 38 43.17 20.36 44.31
N LYS A 39 42.60 20.21 45.51
CA LYS A 39 42.07 18.97 46.07
C LYS A 39 40.98 18.41 45.16
N ALA A 40 41.19 17.22 44.61
CA ALA A 40 40.15 16.36 44.06
C ALA A 40 40.22 14.99 44.75
N MET A 41 39.05 14.45 45.08
CA MET A 41 38.84 13.18 45.79
C MET A 41 39.69 12.05 45.22
N ALA A 42 40.38 11.33 46.11
CA ALA A 42 41.15 10.15 45.77
C ALA A 42 40.23 9.06 45.15
N PRO A 43 40.56 8.51 43.98
CA PRO A 43 40.00 7.25 43.54
C PRO A 43 40.60 6.15 44.42
N ASN A 44 39.77 5.27 44.96
CA ASN A 44 40.21 4.02 45.57
C ASN A 44 40.84 3.12 44.49
N PHE A 45 42.09 3.39 44.13
CA PHE A 45 42.92 2.43 43.42
C PHE A 45 43.25 1.32 44.41
N ARG A 46 42.51 0.21 44.35
CA ARG A 46 43.04 -1.07 44.82
C ARG A 46 44.36 -1.28 44.08
N ARG A 47 45.49 -1.16 44.78
CA ARG A 47 46.80 -1.60 44.28
C ARG A 47 46.65 -3.07 43.91
N MET A 48 46.48 -3.33 42.63
CA MET A 48 46.47 -4.68 42.10
C MET A 48 47.94 -5.13 42.10
N HIS A 49 48.32 -5.99 43.05
CA HIS A 49 49.64 -6.59 43.06
C HIS A 49 49.80 -7.42 41.79
N ARG A 50 50.75 -7.03 40.94
CA ARG A 50 51.02 -7.69 39.66
C ARG A 50 51.92 -8.89 39.94
N ILE A 51 51.34 -10.09 39.97
CA ILE A 51 52.09 -11.34 39.88
C ILE A 51 52.20 -11.64 38.39
N ILE A 52 53.41 -11.51 37.83
CA ILE A 52 53.71 -11.95 36.47
C ILE A 52 54.18 -13.40 36.61
N ALA A 53 53.27 -14.35 36.39
CA ALA A 53 53.64 -15.71 36.08
C ALA A 53 54.18 -15.77 34.64
N GLU A 54 55.32 -16.42 34.45
CA GLU A 54 55.96 -16.66 33.16
C GLU A 54 55.15 -17.69 32.36
N ASP A 55 54.04 -17.27 31.77
CA ASP A 55 53.27 -18.08 30.83
C ASP A 55 53.34 -17.44 29.43
N THR A 56 53.97 -18.14 28.49
CA THR A 56 54.22 -17.67 27.12
C THR A 56 52.96 -17.69 26.25
N GLU A 57 51.85 -18.27 26.70
CA GLU A 57 50.54 -18.16 26.03
C GLU A 57 49.66 -17.04 26.60
N TRP A 58 50.16 -16.25 27.55
CA TRP A 58 49.38 -15.22 28.22
C TRP A 58 49.08 -14.02 27.30
N SER A 59 47.85 -13.97 26.81
CA SER A 59 47.33 -12.87 25.99
C SER A 59 47.17 -11.57 26.80
N LEU A 60 47.67 -10.46 26.26
CA LEU A 60 47.42 -9.08 26.75
C LEU A 60 46.00 -8.58 26.42
N ALA A 61 45.12 -9.44 25.89
CA ALA A 61 43.75 -9.07 25.60
C ALA A 61 43.04 -8.61 26.89
N ILE A 62 42.45 -7.41 26.83
CA ILE A 62 41.61 -6.89 27.91
C ILE A 62 40.47 -7.89 28.11
N VAL A 63 40.41 -8.48 29.31
CA VAL A 63 39.32 -9.38 29.68
C VAL A 63 38.03 -8.58 29.70
N PRO A 64 37.01 -8.97 28.91
CA PRO A 64 35.73 -8.26 28.91
C PRO A 64 35.11 -8.29 30.31
N LEU A 65 34.36 -7.25 30.64
CA LEU A 65 33.61 -7.19 31.89
C LEU A 65 32.69 -8.41 32.00
N LEU A 66 32.52 -8.95 33.21
CA LEU A 66 31.60 -10.06 33.44
C LEU A 66 30.19 -9.75 32.93
N THR A 67 29.75 -8.49 33.04
CA THR A 67 28.48 -8.01 32.49
C THR A 67 28.37 -8.19 30.98
N GLU A 68 29.45 -7.90 30.23
CA GLU A 68 29.50 -8.07 28.78
C GLU A 68 29.41 -9.56 28.40
N LEU A 69 30.15 -10.42 29.11
CA LEU A 69 30.07 -11.87 28.92
C LEU A 69 28.66 -12.42 29.22
N CYS A 70 28.02 -11.93 30.28
CA CYS A 70 26.64 -12.29 30.62
C CYS A 70 25.66 -11.88 29.52
N ILE A 71 25.77 -10.65 28.99
CA ILE A 71 24.90 -10.16 27.90
C ILE A 71 25.09 -11.01 26.65
N GLN A 72 26.33 -11.31 26.25
CA GLN A 72 26.60 -12.17 25.11
C GLN A 72 26.02 -13.58 25.30
N ASN A 73 26.09 -14.13 26.50
CA ASN A 73 25.51 -15.43 26.80
C ASN A 73 23.98 -15.42 26.76
N ILE A 74 23.35 -14.32 27.21
CA ILE A 74 21.89 -14.11 27.10
C ILE A 74 21.48 -14.06 25.63
N ILE A 75 22.18 -13.29 24.80
CA ILE A 75 21.89 -13.17 23.37
C ILE A 75 22.00 -14.53 22.68
N ARG A 76 23.07 -15.28 22.91
CA ARG A 76 23.29 -16.61 22.30
C ARG A 76 22.21 -17.63 22.71
N ASN A 77 21.69 -17.54 23.92
CA ASN A 77 20.69 -18.48 24.44
C ASN A 77 19.25 -17.94 24.40
N PHE A 78 19.03 -16.78 23.77
CA PHE A 78 17.77 -16.05 23.83
C PHE A 78 16.58 -16.91 23.36
N GLN A 79 16.77 -17.70 22.30
CA GLN A 79 15.74 -18.60 21.79
C GLN A 79 15.26 -19.63 22.82
N LYS A 80 16.17 -20.15 23.66
CA LYS A 80 15.86 -21.16 24.67
C LYS A 80 15.36 -20.54 25.97
N ASN A 81 15.85 -19.35 26.31
CA ASN A 81 15.53 -18.69 27.57
C ASN A 81 15.43 -17.15 27.39
N PRO A 82 14.29 -16.64 26.89
CA PRO A 82 14.13 -15.23 26.57
C PRO A 82 13.79 -14.40 27.82
N ILE A 83 14.80 -14.14 28.66
CA ILE A 83 14.65 -13.42 29.95
C ILE A 83 14.60 -11.88 29.82
N LEU A 84 14.23 -11.34 28.66
CA LEU A 84 14.34 -9.91 28.35
C LEU A 84 13.70 -9.02 29.43
N LYS A 85 12.47 -9.34 29.84
CA LYS A 85 11.70 -8.57 30.83
C LYS A 85 12.29 -8.60 32.25
N GLN A 86 13.17 -9.55 32.54
CA GLN A 86 13.81 -9.70 33.85
C GLN A 86 15.08 -8.84 33.98
N LEU A 87 15.60 -8.31 32.88
CA LEU A 87 16.81 -7.50 32.86
C LEU A 87 16.50 -6.03 33.18
N PRO A 88 17.43 -5.30 33.82
CA PRO A 88 17.35 -3.84 33.93
C PRO A 88 17.29 -3.16 32.55
N PRO A 89 16.62 -1.99 32.41
CA PRO A 89 16.41 -1.31 31.12
C PRO A 89 17.68 -1.06 30.31
N GLU A 90 18.78 -0.68 30.98
CA GLU A 90 20.08 -0.43 30.33
C GLU A 90 20.62 -1.68 29.62
N TYR A 91 20.41 -2.87 30.20
CA TYR A 91 20.84 -4.13 29.61
C TYR A 91 19.83 -4.68 28.61
N GLN A 92 18.54 -4.38 28.76
CA GLN A 92 17.52 -4.72 27.77
C GLN A 92 17.86 -4.09 26.41
N GLN A 93 18.20 -2.78 26.39
CA GLN A 93 18.55 -2.08 25.16
C GLN A 93 19.81 -2.69 24.51
N LYS A 94 20.83 -3.02 25.30
CA LYS A 94 22.04 -3.70 24.81
C LYS A 94 21.70 -5.05 24.18
N VAL A 95 20.93 -5.90 24.87
CA VAL A 95 20.47 -7.18 24.33
C VAL A 95 19.69 -6.96 23.03
N LEU A 96 18.67 -6.11 23.03
CA LEU A 96 17.83 -5.82 21.86
C LEU A 96 18.62 -5.33 20.65
N SER A 97 19.65 -4.49 20.86
CA SER A 97 20.50 -3.98 19.78
C SER A 97 21.37 -5.05 19.11
N HIS A 98 21.66 -6.13 19.83
CA HIS A 98 22.53 -7.22 19.39
C HIS A 98 21.81 -8.55 19.12
N LEU A 99 20.49 -8.62 19.37
CA LEU A 99 19.71 -9.82 19.04
C LEU A 99 19.74 -10.08 17.53
N PRO A 100 19.93 -11.34 17.12
CA PRO A 100 19.91 -11.73 15.72
C PRO A 100 18.49 -11.60 15.13
N PRO A 101 18.33 -11.00 13.93
CA PRO A 101 17.02 -10.72 13.32
C PRO A 101 16.32 -11.94 12.68
N ASP A 102 17.00 -13.09 12.61
CA ASP A 102 16.50 -14.37 12.12
C ASP A 102 15.90 -15.27 13.22
N LEU A 103 15.79 -14.76 14.46
CA LEU A 103 15.15 -15.49 15.55
C LEU A 103 13.70 -15.89 15.21
N PRO A 104 13.23 -17.06 15.68
CA PRO A 104 11.87 -17.52 15.41
C PRO A 104 10.81 -16.55 15.91
N LEU A 105 9.77 -16.30 15.09
CA LEU A 105 8.67 -15.39 15.44
C LEU A 105 7.90 -15.83 16.68
N ALA A 106 7.79 -17.13 16.92
CA ALA A 106 7.17 -17.67 18.13
C ALA A 106 7.86 -17.17 19.43
N VAL A 107 9.16 -16.82 19.35
CA VAL A 107 9.91 -16.23 20.48
C VAL A 107 9.80 -14.71 20.46
N THR A 108 9.95 -14.07 19.31
CA THR A 108 10.15 -12.61 19.23
C THR A 108 8.85 -11.82 19.20
N ALA A 109 7.79 -12.34 18.56
CA ALA A 109 6.56 -11.61 18.25
C ALA A 109 5.90 -11.01 19.50
N ASN A 110 5.78 -11.80 20.58
CA ASN A 110 5.08 -11.39 21.80
C ASN A 110 6.02 -10.80 22.88
N LEU A 111 7.35 -10.93 22.70
CA LEU A 111 8.34 -10.52 23.69
C LEU A 111 9.05 -9.22 23.34
N ILE A 112 9.17 -8.92 22.04
CA ILE A 112 9.94 -7.77 21.55
C ILE A 112 9.00 -6.77 20.89
N ASP A 113 8.84 -5.61 21.51
CA ASP A 113 8.14 -4.43 20.96
C ASP A 113 9.12 -3.37 20.44
N ASP A 114 10.43 -3.63 20.55
CA ASP A 114 11.48 -2.69 20.14
C ASP A 114 11.51 -2.47 18.62
N GLU A 115 11.24 -1.24 18.21
CA GLU A 115 11.23 -0.83 16.81
C GLU A 115 12.62 -0.92 16.15
N GLY A 116 13.70 -0.80 16.93
CA GLY A 116 15.08 -0.98 16.45
C GLY A 116 15.37 -2.41 16.01
N TYR A 117 14.89 -3.41 16.76
CA TYR A 117 14.96 -4.82 16.39
C TYR A 117 14.17 -5.09 15.10
N TRP A 118 12.91 -4.66 15.04
CA TRP A 118 12.06 -4.91 13.87
C TRP A 118 12.55 -4.16 12.63
N HIS A 119 13.14 -2.97 12.78
CA HIS A 119 13.83 -2.27 11.69
C HIS A 119 14.93 -3.15 11.08
N ARG A 120 15.81 -3.75 11.90
CA ARG A 120 16.85 -4.66 11.41
C ARG A 120 16.25 -5.89 10.72
N CYS A 121 15.21 -6.49 11.30
CA CYS A 121 14.49 -7.60 10.67
C CYS A 121 13.95 -7.25 9.28
N CYS A 122 13.40 -6.04 9.12
CA CYS A 122 12.84 -5.58 7.85
C CYS A 122 13.91 -5.32 6.81
N VAL A 123 14.94 -4.54 7.17
CA VAL A 123 16.02 -4.14 6.23
C VAL A 123 16.85 -5.34 5.78
N GLN A 124 17.00 -6.36 6.62
CA GLN A 124 17.64 -7.61 6.21
C GLN A 124 16.82 -8.40 5.19
N ARG A 125 15.49 -8.39 5.29
CA ARG A 125 14.60 -9.20 4.43
C ARG A 125 14.17 -8.48 3.15
N TRP A 126 14.00 -7.16 3.22
CA TRP A 126 13.48 -6.36 2.11
C TRP A 126 14.37 -5.16 1.80
N PRO A 127 14.76 -4.97 0.53
CA PRO A 127 15.66 -3.88 0.13
C PRO A 127 15.00 -2.50 0.25
N VAL A 128 13.66 -2.42 0.17
CA VAL A 128 12.90 -1.18 0.25
C VAL A 128 11.79 -1.33 1.28
N CYS A 129 11.82 -0.47 2.29
CA CYS A 129 10.84 -0.44 3.38
C CYS A 129 10.23 0.96 3.54
N HIS A 130 8.90 1.06 3.45
CA HIS A 130 8.17 2.32 3.57
C HIS A 130 7.34 2.38 4.85
N VAL A 131 7.99 2.53 6.00
CA VAL A 131 7.36 2.46 7.33
C VAL A 131 6.17 3.43 7.52
N ALA A 132 6.17 4.57 6.84
CA ALA A 132 5.09 5.54 6.89
C ALA A 132 3.72 4.96 6.47
N ARG A 133 3.68 3.98 5.56
CA ARG A 133 2.43 3.31 5.14
C ARG A 133 1.86 2.36 6.20
N HIS A 134 2.65 2.03 7.20
CA HIS A 134 2.35 1.07 8.27
C HIS A 134 2.19 1.79 9.62
N GLY A 135 1.79 3.07 9.59
CA GLY A 135 1.62 3.90 10.79
C GLY A 135 2.92 4.22 11.53
N GLY A 136 4.08 4.10 10.86
CA GLY A 136 5.38 4.37 11.49
C GLY A 136 5.94 3.23 12.34
N SER A 137 5.31 2.05 12.36
CA SER A 137 5.80 0.87 13.08
C SER A 137 6.46 -0.15 12.14
N TRP A 138 7.73 -0.47 12.41
CA TRP A 138 8.50 -1.53 11.78
C TRP A 138 7.97 -2.91 12.14
N LYS A 139 7.48 -3.10 13.37
CA LYS A 139 6.84 -4.37 13.77
C LYS A 139 5.61 -4.65 12.92
N ARG A 140 4.76 -3.64 12.74
CA ARG A 140 3.60 -3.73 11.85
C ARG A 140 3.99 -4.00 10.40
N LEU A 141 4.93 -3.22 9.86
CA LEU A 141 5.46 -3.43 8.50
C LEU A 141 5.95 -4.87 8.31
N PHE A 142 6.68 -5.41 9.30
CA PHE A 142 7.20 -6.76 9.25
C PHE A 142 6.08 -7.79 9.12
N PHE A 143 5.08 -7.76 10.01
CA PHE A 143 4.01 -8.76 10.02
C PHE A 143 3.10 -8.67 8.80
N GLU A 144 2.72 -7.47 8.38
CA GLU A 144 1.93 -7.26 7.17
C GLU A 144 2.66 -7.83 5.96
N ARG A 145 3.92 -7.42 5.72
CA ARG A 145 4.69 -7.91 4.57
C ARG A 145 5.05 -9.39 4.63
N HIS A 146 5.26 -9.93 5.84
CA HIS A 146 5.53 -11.35 6.00
C HIS A 146 4.32 -12.19 5.62
N LEU A 147 3.12 -11.79 6.08
CA LEU A 147 1.86 -12.45 5.75
C LEU A 147 1.55 -12.31 4.24
N GLU A 148 1.73 -11.13 3.67
CA GLU A 148 1.60 -10.89 2.21
C GLU A 148 2.51 -11.81 1.40
N GLY A 149 3.77 -11.97 1.83
CA GLY A 149 4.73 -12.85 1.18
C GLY A 149 4.33 -14.33 1.21
N LEU A 150 3.76 -14.79 2.32
CA LEU A 150 3.26 -16.17 2.44
C LEU A 150 2.06 -16.40 1.51
N LEU A 151 1.08 -15.49 1.51
CA LEU A 151 -0.09 -15.60 0.63
C LEU A 151 0.29 -15.53 -0.85
N ARG A 152 1.24 -14.66 -1.21
CA ARG A 152 1.76 -14.51 -2.57
C ARG A 152 2.40 -15.80 -3.12
N CYS A 153 2.97 -16.62 -2.25
CA CYS A 153 3.63 -17.88 -2.61
C CYS A 153 2.77 -19.12 -2.29
N PHE A 154 1.57 -18.92 -1.74
CA PHE A 154 0.69 -20.02 -1.35
C PHE A 154 0.11 -20.71 -2.58
N ILE A 155 0.30 -22.01 -2.69
CA ILE A 155 -0.25 -22.85 -3.76
C ILE A 155 -1.33 -23.76 -3.18
N PRO A 156 -2.61 -23.56 -3.53
CA PRO A 156 -3.70 -24.45 -3.12
C PRO A 156 -3.42 -25.92 -3.45
N GLY A 157 -3.75 -26.81 -2.51
CA GLY A 157 -3.51 -28.25 -2.63
C GLY A 157 -2.06 -28.70 -2.44
N THR A 158 -1.08 -27.79 -2.47
CA THR A 158 0.35 -28.10 -2.27
C THR A 158 0.88 -27.55 -0.96
N THR A 159 0.48 -26.32 -0.60
CA THR A 159 0.92 -25.65 0.64
C THR A 159 -0.10 -25.91 1.74
N ASP A 160 0.36 -26.32 2.92
CA ASP A 160 -0.50 -26.52 4.08
C ASP A 160 -1.06 -25.16 4.57
N PRO A 161 -2.39 -24.97 4.67
CA PRO A 161 -3.00 -23.76 5.23
C PRO A 161 -2.48 -23.36 6.62
N SER A 162 -1.99 -24.32 7.43
CA SER A 162 -1.40 -24.04 8.76
C SER A 162 -0.25 -23.03 8.70
N THR A 163 0.52 -23.04 7.60
CA THR A 163 1.66 -22.12 7.39
C THR A 163 1.26 -20.64 7.46
N VAL A 164 0.00 -20.33 7.12
CA VAL A 164 -0.56 -18.98 7.21
C VAL A 164 -1.32 -18.79 8.52
N LEU A 165 -2.15 -19.77 8.91
CA LEU A 165 -3.04 -19.65 10.06
C LEU A 165 -2.30 -19.66 11.41
N ASP A 166 -1.16 -20.35 11.51
CA ASP A 166 -0.35 -20.40 12.74
C ASP A 166 0.30 -19.05 13.07
N LEU A 167 0.35 -18.11 12.12
CA LEU A 167 0.80 -16.74 12.38
C LEU A 167 -0.27 -15.84 13.01
N LEU A 168 -1.55 -16.19 12.89
CA LEU A 168 -2.65 -15.34 13.39
C LEU A 168 -2.48 -14.96 14.87
N PRO A 169 -2.14 -15.87 15.80
CA PRO A 169 -1.93 -15.51 17.20
C PRO A 169 -0.79 -14.52 17.42
N LEU A 170 0.14 -14.40 16.48
CA LEU A 170 1.33 -13.55 16.56
C LEU A 170 1.12 -12.18 15.90
N CYS A 171 0.27 -12.11 14.86
CA CYS A 171 0.15 -10.92 14.01
C CYS A 171 -1.20 -10.19 14.06
N ARG A 172 -2.25 -10.81 14.63
CA ARG A 172 -3.65 -10.32 14.57
C ARG A 172 -3.87 -8.87 15.02
N ASP A 173 -3.07 -8.38 15.97
CA ASP A 173 -3.21 -7.03 16.53
C ASP A 173 -2.38 -5.98 15.76
N PHE A 174 -1.53 -6.44 14.84
CA PHE A 174 -0.62 -5.58 14.08
C PHE A 174 -1.08 -5.40 12.63
N VAL A 175 -1.68 -6.42 12.03
CA VAL A 175 -2.10 -6.40 10.62
C VAL A 175 -3.39 -5.59 10.46
N ARG A 176 -3.29 -4.43 9.80
CA ARG A 176 -4.46 -3.66 9.34
C ARG A 176 -4.51 -3.55 7.82
N ASN A 177 -3.39 -3.72 7.14
CA ASN A 177 -3.30 -3.69 5.69
C ASN A 177 -2.83 -5.06 5.19
N LEU A 178 -3.56 -5.62 4.23
CA LEU A 178 -3.18 -6.87 3.56
C LEU A 178 -3.20 -6.66 2.06
N ARG A 179 -2.01 -6.54 1.45
CA ARG A 179 -1.85 -6.39 0.01
C ARG A 179 -1.23 -7.62 -0.64
N VAL A 180 -2.03 -8.36 -1.38
CA VAL A 180 -1.59 -9.54 -2.12
C VAL A 180 -1.68 -9.25 -3.61
N ASP A 181 -0.52 -9.00 -4.20
CA ASP A 181 -0.42 -8.52 -5.58
C ASP A 181 -0.38 -9.65 -6.64
N GLN A 182 -0.44 -10.90 -6.19
CA GLN A 182 -0.72 -12.08 -6.99
C GLN A 182 -1.20 -13.22 -6.07
N LEU A 183 -2.09 -14.06 -6.57
CA LEU A 183 -2.49 -15.33 -5.96
C LEU A 183 -2.20 -16.44 -6.96
N LEU A 184 -1.57 -17.52 -6.51
CA LEU A 184 -1.30 -18.69 -7.36
C LEU A 184 -2.53 -19.61 -7.34
N PRO A 185 -2.98 -20.12 -8.50
CA PRO A 185 -4.02 -21.14 -8.54
C PRO A 185 -3.46 -22.52 -8.13
N PRO A 186 -4.32 -23.53 -7.92
CA PRO A 186 -3.88 -24.90 -7.72
C PRO A 186 -3.06 -25.42 -8.91
N VAL A 187 -2.07 -26.27 -8.62
CA VAL A 187 -1.27 -26.93 -9.66
C VAL A 187 -2.09 -28.04 -10.30
N ARG A 188 -2.32 -27.96 -11.62
CA ARG A 188 -2.88 -29.07 -12.39
C ARG A 188 -1.82 -30.15 -12.55
N LEU A 189 -1.94 -31.25 -11.81
CA LEU A 189 -1.12 -32.43 -12.07
C LEU A 189 -1.58 -33.08 -13.40
N PRO A 190 -0.66 -33.51 -14.28
CA PRO A 190 -1.05 -34.24 -15.47
C PRO A 190 -1.80 -35.52 -15.06
N PRO A 191 -2.86 -35.91 -15.78
CA PRO A 191 -3.60 -37.12 -15.46
C PRO A 191 -2.64 -38.30 -15.50
N THR A 192 -2.63 -39.10 -14.44
CA THR A 192 -1.86 -40.35 -14.41
C THR A 192 -2.25 -41.20 -15.62
N PRO A 193 -1.30 -41.74 -16.41
CA PRO A 193 -1.63 -42.58 -17.54
C PRO A 193 -2.46 -43.77 -17.01
N ARG A 194 -3.72 -43.85 -17.46
CA ARG A 194 -4.58 -45.01 -17.19
C ARG A 194 -3.78 -46.25 -17.60
N LYS A 195 -3.52 -47.15 -16.66
CA LYS A 195 -2.96 -48.47 -16.99
C LYS A 195 -3.93 -49.11 -17.99
N MET A 196 -3.50 -49.31 -19.23
CA MET A 196 -4.16 -50.23 -20.15
C MET A 196 -4.09 -51.62 -19.50
N GLY A 197 -5.18 -52.06 -18.91
CA GLY A 197 -5.25 -53.34 -18.22
C GLY A 197 -6.48 -53.45 -17.32
N ASP A 198 -7.64 -53.48 -17.98
CA ASP A 198 -8.75 -54.40 -17.74
C ASP A 198 -10.08 -53.70 -18.04
N GLN A 199 -10.71 -54.15 -19.13
CA GLN A 199 -12.11 -53.90 -19.40
C GLN A 199 -12.91 -54.66 -18.34
N SER A 200 -13.41 -53.93 -17.35
CA SER A 200 -14.51 -54.37 -16.51
C SER A 200 -15.59 -53.30 -16.57
N ASP A 201 -16.69 -53.69 -17.19
CA ASP A 201 -17.92 -52.94 -17.40
C ASP A 201 -18.64 -52.79 -16.05
N SER A 202 -18.23 -51.81 -15.26
CA SER A 202 -18.96 -51.36 -14.08
C SER A 202 -19.01 -49.83 -14.13
N GLY A 203 -20.17 -49.32 -14.54
CA GLY A 203 -20.49 -47.90 -14.57
C GLY A 203 -20.54 -47.28 -13.18
N SER A 204 -19.38 -47.09 -12.58
CA SER A 204 -19.16 -46.08 -11.57
C SER A 204 -18.24 -45.05 -12.21
N GLU A 205 -18.84 -44.00 -12.77
CA GLU A 205 -18.13 -42.73 -12.95
C GLU A 205 -17.77 -42.23 -11.55
N GLY A 206 -16.70 -42.77 -10.99
CA GLY A 206 -15.94 -42.07 -9.98
C GLY A 206 -15.38 -40.85 -10.69
N GLU A 207 -16.11 -39.73 -10.57
CA GLU A 207 -15.56 -38.40 -10.75
C GLU A 207 -14.23 -38.39 -9.99
N ALA A 208 -13.11 -38.50 -10.71
CA ALA A 208 -11.84 -38.11 -10.12
C ALA A 208 -12.07 -36.66 -9.74
N GLU A 209 -12.15 -36.37 -8.44
CA GLU A 209 -12.36 -35.02 -7.90
C GLU A 209 -11.39 -34.08 -8.64
N GLU A 210 -11.89 -33.38 -9.66
CA GLU A 210 -11.12 -32.33 -10.30
C GLU A 210 -10.89 -31.30 -9.21
N SER A 211 -9.63 -31.23 -8.74
CA SER A 211 -9.22 -30.26 -7.73
C SER A 211 -9.71 -28.89 -8.18
N SER A 212 -10.64 -28.31 -7.41
CA SER A 212 -11.30 -27.05 -7.77
C SER A 212 -10.22 -25.99 -8.04
N PRO A 213 -10.28 -25.23 -9.16
CA PRO A 213 -9.26 -24.27 -9.57
C PRO A 213 -9.18 -23.01 -8.67
N ASP A 214 -9.68 -23.10 -7.44
CA ASP A 214 -9.88 -21.98 -6.52
C ASP A 214 -8.61 -21.62 -5.77
N HIS A 215 -8.48 -20.33 -5.47
CA HIS A 215 -7.33 -19.78 -4.77
C HIS A 215 -7.43 -19.99 -3.26
N TYR A 216 -6.44 -19.47 -2.52
CA TYR A 216 -6.46 -19.52 -1.06
C TYR A 216 -7.76 -18.93 -0.48
N PRO A 217 -8.51 -19.68 0.35
CA PRO A 217 -9.74 -19.17 0.96
C PRO A 217 -9.39 -18.16 2.05
N LEU A 218 -9.54 -16.87 1.75
CA LEU A 218 -9.20 -15.76 2.66
C LEU A 218 -10.09 -15.68 3.91
N GLY A 219 -11.27 -16.31 3.90
CA GLY A 219 -12.27 -16.21 4.97
C GLY A 219 -11.73 -16.49 6.38
N PRO A 220 -11.15 -17.67 6.64
CA PRO A 220 -10.57 -18.00 7.95
C PRO A 220 -9.47 -17.02 8.40
N LEU A 221 -8.63 -16.57 7.46
CA LEU A 221 -7.57 -15.63 7.76
C LEU A 221 -8.13 -14.27 8.18
N VAL A 222 -8.98 -13.68 7.33
CA VAL A 222 -9.57 -12.35 7.57
C VAL A 222 -10.45 -12.34 8.82
N ALA A 223 -11.16 -13.43 9.11
CA ALA A 223 -11.91 -13.57 10.36
C ALA A 223 -11.01 -13.50 11.62
N GLY A 224 -9.76 -13.95 11.53
CA GLY A 224 -8.77 -13.83 12.61
C GLY A 224 -8.14 -12.44 12.73
N LEU A 225 -8.16 -11.64 11.65
CA LEU A 225 -7.58 -10.31 11.58
C LEU A 225 -8.59 -9.23 12.00
N SER A 226 -8.84 -9.14 13.30
CA SER A 226 -9.87 -8.26 13.87
C SER A 226 -9.65 -6.75 13.69
N GLN A 227 -8.47 -6.31 13.24
CA GLN A 227 -8.15 -4.91 12.96
C GLN A 227 -7.91 -4.62 11.47
N LEU A 228 -8.32 -5.53 10.56
CA LEU A 228 -8.10 -5.34 9.13
C LEU A 228 -8.92 -4.15 8.60
N GLU A 229 -8.25 -3.16 8.03
CA GLU A 229 -8.83 -1.92 7.48
C GLU A 229 -8.67 -1.84 5.96
N GLU A 230 -7.61 -2.40 5.39
CA GLU A 230 -7.34 -2.41 3.94
C GLU A 230 -7.10 -3.84 3.43
N LEU A 231 -7.85 -4.21 2.39
CA LEU A 231 -7.69 -5.46 1.65
C LEU A 231 -7.49 -5.13 0.17
N ASP A 232 -6.31 -5.44 -0.35
CA ASP A 232 -5.90 -5.15 -1.72
C ASP A 232 -5.41 -6.43 -2.40
N LEU A 233 -6.19 -6.92 -3.36
CA LEU A 233 -6.01 -8.25 -3.94
C LEU A 233 -5.90 -8.16 -5.47
N VAL A 234 -5.05 -9.04 -6.02
CA VAL A 234 -4.97 -9.31 -7.45
C VAL A 234 -5.04 -10.83 -7.67
N TYR A 235 -6.14 -11.29 -8.25
CA TYR A 235 -6.29 -12.66 -8.72
C TYR A 235 -5.65 -12.80 -10.09
N GLY A 236 -4.39 -13.20 -10.07
CA GLY A 236 -3.59 -13.46 -11.25
C GLY A 236 -2.12 -13.54 -10.91
N VAL A 237 -1.32 -14.11 -11.80
CA VAL A 237 0.13 -14.27 -11.63
C VAL A 237 0.89 -13.20 -12.40
N LYS A 238 1.85 -12.51 -11.75
CA LYS A 238 2.62 -11.44 -12.42
C LYS A 238 3.70 -11.99 -13.36
N ASP A 239 4.39 -13.04 -12.95
CA ASP A 239 5.59 -13.54 -13.61
C ASP A 239 5.44 -15.04 -13.96
N CYS A 240 4.63 -15.34 -14.98
CA CYS A 240 4.38 -16.73 -15.38
C CYS A 240 5.60 -17.42 -16.04
N GLY A 241 6.62 -16.65 -16.42
CA GLY A 241 7.77 -17.16 -17.17
C GLY A 241 7.33 -17.92 -18.43
N MET A 242 7.98 -19.05 -18.69
CA MET A 242 7.63 -19.95 -19.80
C MET A 242 6.46 -20.89 -19.51
N ASN A 243 5.98 -20.93 -18.26
CA ASN A 243 4.93 -21.86 -17.80
C ASN A 243 3.54 -21.20 -17.86
N PHE A 244 3.25 -20.49 -18.95
CA PHE A 244 1.99 -19.78 -19.10
C PHE A 244 0.81 -20.73 -19.29
N GLU A 245 -0.22 -20.56 -18.45
CA GLU A 245 -1.52 -21.19 -18.61
C GLU A 245 -2.65 -20.19 -18.31
N TRP A 246 -3.81 -20.33 -18.96
CA TRP A 246 -4.93 -19.39 -18.81
C TRP A 246 -5.57 -19.40 -17.42
N ASN A 247 -5.49 -20.52 -16.71
CA ASN A 247 -5.93 -20.70 -15.32
C ASN A 247 -5.16 -19.82 -14.31
N LEU A 248 -3.91 -19.41 -14.62
CA LEU A 248 -3.08 -18.52 -13.79
C LEU A 248 -3.70 -17.15 -13.55
N PHE A 249 -4.78 -16.83 -14.25
CA PHE A 249 -5.48 -15.55 -14.17
C PHE A 249 -6.99 -15.75 -13.99
N LEU A 250 -7.42 -16.94 -13.59
CA LEU A 250 -8.83 -17.27 -13.48
C LEU A 250 -9.35 -16.90 -12.09
N PHE A 251 -10.04 -15.78 -11.97
CA PHE A 251 -10.87 -15.50 -10.80
C PHE A 251 -12.21 -16.23 -10.94
N THR A 252 -12.38 -17.34 -10.20
CA THR A 252 -13.55 -18.21 -10.35
C THR A 252 -14.81 -17.58 -9.71
N TYR A 253 -15.98 -18.13 -10.00
CA TYR A 253 -17.19 -17.73 -9.27
C TYR A 253 -17.16 -18.18 -7.81
N HIS A 254 -16.52 -19.31 -7.50
CA HIS A 254 -16.37 -19.76 -6.13
C HIS A 254 -15.44 -18.83 -5.34
N ASP A 255 -14.29 -18.45 -5.92
CA ASP A 255 -13.41 -17.40 -5.38
C ASP A 255 -14.22 -16.12 -5.09
N CYS A 256 -15.04 -15.69 -6.05
CA CYS A 256 -15.85 -14.49 -5.93
C CYS A 256 -16.89 -14.58 -4.79
N HIS A 257 -17.58 -15.72 -4.64
CA HIS A 257 -18.54 -15.93 -3.55
C HIS A 257 -17.84 -16.00 -2.19
N SER A 258 -16.70 -16.69 -2.12
CA SER A 258 -15.88 -16.79 -0.92
C SER A 258 -15.36 -15.42 -0.49
N LEU A 259 -14.85 -14.62 -1.44
CA LEU A 259 -14.40 -13.25 -1.18
C LEU A 259 -15.55 -12.33 -0.78
N ALA A 260 -16.71 -12.42 -1.43
CA ALA A 260 -17.90 -11.66 -1.06
C ALA A 260 -18.36 -11.96 0.38
N ALA A 261 -18.35 -13.24 0.78
CA ALA A 261 -18.66 -13.63 2.15
C ALA A 261 -17.61 -13.09 3.14
N THR A 262 -16.33 -13.15 2.77
CA THR A 262 -15.20 -12.66 3.57
C THR A 262 -15.31 -11.17 3.83
N VAL A 263 -15.51 -10.38 2.78
CA VAL A 263 -15.62 -8.92 2.89
C VAL A 263 -16.88 -8.51 3.66
N LYS A 264 -18.01 -9.21 3.44
CA LYS A 264 -19.24 -8.97 4.21
C LYS A 264 -19.06 -9.17 5.72
N ALA A 265 -18.24 -10.14 6.13
CA ALA A 265 -17.97 -10.44 7.54
C ALA A 265 -16.95 -9.49 8.18
N CYS A 266 -16.16 -8.77 7.38
CA CYS A 266 -15.08 -7.89 7.85
C CYS A 266 -15.58 -6.46 8.12
N HIS A 267 -16.31 -6.26 9.21
CA HIS A 267 -16.94 -4.97 9.55
C HIS A 267 -15.97 -3.79 9.76
N THR A 268 -14.67 -4.04 9.92
CA THR A 268 -13.62 -3.02 10.09
C THR A 268 -13.05 -2.53 8.75
N LEU A 269 -13.38 -3.18 7.63
CA LEU A 269 -12.81 -2.89 6.33
C LEU A 269 -13.24 -1.50 5.82
N LYS A 270 -12.25 -0.64 5.59
CA LYS A 270 -12.42 0.71 5.06
C LYS A 270 -12.08 0.78 3.57
N ILE A 271 -11.08 0.02 3.14
CA ILE A 271 -10.56 0.06 1.78
C ILE A 271 -10.60 -1.36 1.21
N PHE A 272 -11.35 -1.54 0.12
CA PHE A 272 -11.36 -2.78 -0.63
C PHE A 272 -10.90 -2.52 -2.07
N ARG A 273 -9.79 -3.15 -2.46
CA ARG A 273 -9.27 -3.11 -3.84
C ARG A 273 -9.18 -4.51 -4.41
N LEU A 274 -9.75 -4.69 -5.59
CA LEU A 274 -9.68 -5.91 -6.37
C LEU A 274 -9.42 -5.54 -7.83
N ALA A 275 -8.19 -5.10 -8.10
CA ALA A 275 -7.78 -4.68 -9.42
C ALA A 275 -7.23 -5.85 -10.24
N ARG A 276 -7.27 -5.76 -11.59
CA ARG A 276 -6.60 -6.72 -12.49
C ARG A 276 -6.95 -8.20 -12.23
N SER A 277 -8.18 -8.44 -11.80
CA SER A 277 -8.65 -9.74 -11.32
C SER A 277 -9.74 -10.33 -12.23
N ARG A 278 -9.87 -9.80 -13.46
CA ARG A 278 -10.87 -10.22 -14.46
C ARG A 278 -12.31 -10.25 -13.93
N VAL A 279 -12.66 -9.31 -13.04
CA VAL A 279 -14.03 -9.17 -12.52
C VAL A 279 -14.95 -8.72 -13.65
N ASP A 280 -15.93 -9.55 -14.02
CA ASP A 280 -16.98 -9.20 -14.98
C ASP A 280 -18.22 -8.65 -14.27
N ASP A 281 -19.27 -8.32 -15.03
CA ASP A 281 -20.52 -7.76 -14.50
C ASP A 281 -21.16 -8.62 -13.42
N ASP A 282 -21.18 -9.94 -13.58
CA ASP A 282 -21.83 -10.84 -12.64
C ASP A 282 -21.04 -10.95 -11.33
N LYS A 283 -19.71 -11.10 -11.41
CA LYS A 283 -18.83 -11.08 -10.23
C LYS A 283 -18.88 -9.73 -9.52
N ALA A 284 -18.85 -8.63 -10.27
CA ALA A 284 -18.96 -7.28 -9.71
C ALA A 284 -20.27 -7.12 -8.92
N ARG A 285 -21.41 -7.58 -9.46
CA ARG A 285 -22.69 -7.53 -8.74
C ARG A 285 -22.68 -8.41 -7.49
N ILE A 286 -22.09 -9.60 -7.52
CA ILE A 286 -21.97 -10.47 -6.33
C ILE A 286 -21.20 -9.74 -5.22
N LEU A 287 -20.02 -9.20 -5.56
CA LEU A 287 -19.19 -8.43 -4.63
C LEU A 287 -19.93 -7.20 -4.11
N ILE A 288 -20.52 -6.39 -4.99
CA ILE A 288 -21.22 -5.16 -4.61
C ILE A 288 -22.45 -5.44 -3.75
N CYS A 289 -23.22 -6.51 -4.03
CA CYS A 289 -24.34 -6.91 -3.18
C CYS A 289 -23.89 -7.22 -1.74
N SER A 290 -22.69 -7.73 -1.55
CA SER A 290 -22.11 -7.98 -0.22
C SER A 290 -21.70 -6.69 0.51
N LEU A 291 -21.51 -5.59 -0.23
CA LEU A 291 -21.04 -4.29 0.26
C LEU A 291 -22.16 -3.27 0.52
N LEU A 292 -23.39 -3.48 0.05
CA LEU A 292 -24.48 -2.49 0.08
C LEU A 292 -24.74 -1.88 1.46
N ASN A 293 -24.53 -2.63 2.54
CA ASN A 293 -24.74 -2.18 3.92
C ASN A 293 -23.44 -2.28 4.76
N HIS A 294 -22.28 -2.21 4.11
CA HIS A 294 -21.02 -2.33 4.83
C HIS A 294 -20.83 -1.13 5.78
N PRO A 295 -20.55 -1.36 7.09
CA PRO A 295 -20.63 -0.30 8.10
C PRO A 295 -19.50 0.74 8.00
N ALA A 296 -18.35 0.35 7.44
CA ALA A 296 -17.12 1.15 7.48
C ALA A 296 -16.48 1.40 6.10
N LEU A 297 -17.06 0.92 5.00
CA LEU A 297 -16.38 1.00 3.70
C LEU A 297 -16.32 2.46 3.19
N GLU A 298 -15.13 2.95 2.92
CA GLU A 298 -14.84 4.29 2.43
C GLU A 298 -14.30 4.30 1.00
N GLU A 299 -13.58 3.25 0.58
CA GLU A 299 -12.98 3.15 -0.74
C GLU A 299 -13.24 1.78 -1.38
N LEU A 300 -13.68 1.82 -2.64
CA LEU A 300 -13.83 0.65 -3.51
C LEU A 300 -13.04 0.87 -4.80
N ASP A 301 -12.07 0.01 -5.05
CA ASP A 301 -11.32 -0.03 -6.31
C ASP A 301 -11.56 -1.36 -7.03
N LEU A 302 -12.23 -1.29 -8.18
CA LEU A 302 -12.43 -2.42 -9.10
C LEU A 302 -11.84 -2.09 -10.48
N SER A 303 -10.75 -1.30 -10.52
CA SER A 303 -10.10 -0.90 -11.76
C SER A 303 -9.40 -2.05 -12.49
N HIS A 304 -9.17 -1.88 -13.79
CA HIS A 304 -8.50 -2.85 -14.66
C HIS A 304 -9.20 -4.22 -14.67
N ASN A 305 -10.52 -4.23 -14.78
CA ASN A 305 -11.34 -5.43 -14.83
C ASN A 305 -12.19 -5.45 -16.11
N LEU A 306 -13.23 -6.30 -16.15
CA LEU A 306 -14.09 -6.51 -17.31
C LEU A 306 -15.52 -6.01 -17.04
N ILE A 307 -15.67 -5.04 -16.13
CA ILE A 307 -16.96 -4.52 -15.68
C ILE A 307 -17.59 -3.68 -16.79
N GLY A 308 -18.76 -4.09 -17.27
CA GLY A 308 -19.59 -3.36 -18.21
C GLY A 308 -20.69 -2.56 -17.51
N ASP A 309 -21.73 -2.25 -18.28
CA ASP A 309 -22.83 -1.41 -17.80
C ASP A 309 -23.60 -2.04 -16.65
N ARG A 310 -23.78 -3.37 -16.62
CA ARG A 310 -24.59 -4.03 -15.56
C ARG A 310 -23.87 -3.99 -14.21
N GLY A 311 -22.55 -4.17 -14.19
CA GLY A 311 -21.75 -4.01 -12.98
C GLY A 311 -21.67 -2.54 -12.54
N ALA A 312 -21.58 -1.59 -13.50
CA ALA A 312 -21.66 -0.16 -13.19
C ALA A 312 -23.02 0.25 -12.59
N HIS A 313 -24.14 -0.33 -13.03
CA HIS A 313 -25.44 -0.15 -12.38
C HIS A 313 -25.43 -0.68 -10.93
N GLY A 314 -24.75 -1.81 -10.69
CA GLY A 314 -24.51 -2.30 -9.33
C GLY A 314 -23.76 -1.27 -8.49
N ALA A 315 -22.68 -0.69 -9.04
CA ALA A 315 -21.89 0.33 -8.36
C ALA A 315 -22.70 1.61 -8.10
N ALA A 316 -23.55 2.02 -9.04
CA ALA A 316 -24.49 3.13 -8.84
C ALA A 316 -25.44 2.87 -7.66
N LYS A 317 -25.97 1.64 -7.56
CA LYS A 317 -26.78 1.24 -6.40
C LYS A 317 -25.99 1.30 -5.10
N LEU A 318 -24.72 0.91 -5.10
CA LEU A 318 -23.85 1.06 -3.93
C LEU A 318 -23.68 2.52 -3.52
N LEU A 319 -23.46 3.42 -4.47
CA LEU A 319 -23.36 4.87 -4.20
C LEU A 319 -24.64 5.42 -3.55
N SER A 320 -25.82 4.94 -3.92
CA SER A 320 -27.08 5.39 -3.34
C SER A 320 -27.34 4.88 -1.91
N HIS A 321 -26.64 3.82 -1.47
CA HIS A 321 -26.91 3.16 -0.18
C HIS A 321 -25.71 3.12 0.78
N SER A 322 -24.58 3.72 0.41
CA SER A 322 -23.36 3.70 1.22
C SER A 322 -22.79 5.09 1.46
N ARG A 323 -21.82 5.17 2.37
CA ARG A 323 -21.04 6.39 2.66
C ARG A 323 -19.68 6.35 1.96
N LEU A 324 -19.61 5.66 0.82
CA LEU A 324 -18.39 5.50 0.03
C LEU A 324 -17.86 6.88 -0.38
N ARG A 325 -16.56 7.10 -0.15
CA ARG A 325 -15.86 8.36 -0.47
C ARG A 325 -15.06 8.27 -1.75
N VAL A 326 -14.59 7.08 -2.12
CA VAL A 326 -13.80 6.84 -3.33
C VAL A 326 -14.33 5.64 -4.10
N LEU A 327 -14.64 5.85 -5.37
CA LEU A 327 -14.99 4.79 -6.30
C LEU A 327 -14.06 4.82 -7.52
N ASN A 328 -13.31 3.75 -7.72
CA ASN A 328 -12.44 3.58 -8.88
C ASN A 328 -12.92 2.43 -9.77
N LEU A 329 -13.35 2.78 -10.98
CA LEU A 329 -13.77 1.87 -12.05
C LEU A 329 -12.93 2.10 -13.32
N ALA A 330 -11.72 2.67 -13.20
CA ALA A 330 -10.87 2.92 -14.34
C ALA A 330 -10.49 1.65 -15.10
N ASN A 331 -10.30 1.74 -16.42
CA ASN A 331 -9.92 0.63 -17.29
C ASN A 331 -10.86 -0.58 -17.16
N ASN A 332 -12.13 -0.33 -17.46
CA ASN A 332 -13.18 -1.33 -17.51
C ASN A 332 -13.90 -1.22 -18.87
N ARG A 333 -15.10 -1.79 -18.98
CA ARG A 333 -15.93 -1.78 -20.19
C ARG A 333 -17.21 -0.97 -20.00
N VAL A 334 -17.19 0.01 -19.10
CA VAL A 334 -18.34 0.88 -18.83
C VAL A 334 -18.61 1.75 -20.06
N ARG A 335 -19.86 1.81 -20.49
CA ARG A 335 -20.32 2.63 -21.62
C ARG A 335 -21.31 3.69 -21.13
N ALA A 336 -21.90 4.41 -22.06
CA ALA A 336 -22.89 5.46 -21.76
C ALA A 336 -23.98 5.01 -20.77
N PRO A 337 -24.63 3.82 -20.90
CA PRO A 337 -25.69 3.43 -19.96
C PRO A 337 -25.18 3.23 -18.52
N GLY A 338 -24.02 2.62 -18.34
CA GLY A 338 -23.40 2.47 -17.02
C GLY A 338 -23.00 3.81 -16.40
N ALA A 339 -22.45 4.72 -17.21
CA ALA A 339 -22.11 6.08 -16.79
C ALA A 339 -23.35 6.91 -16.41
N GLN A 340 -24.46 6.77 -17.15
CA GLN A 340 -25.73 7.41 -16.83
C GLN A 340 -26.30 6.94 -15.49
N ALA A 341 -26.21 5.64 -15.19
CA ALA A 341 -26.61 5.11 -13.89
C ALA A 341 -25.77 5.70 -12.75
N LEU A 342 -24.45 5.75 -12.93
CA LEU A 342 -23.53 6.38 -11.97
C LEU A 342 -23.83 7.87 -11.79
N ALA A 343 -24.11 8.60 -12.87
CA ALA A 343 -24.48 10.01 -12.84
C ALA A 343 -25.78 10.24 -12.06
N HIS A 344 -26.80 9.41 -12.28
CA HIS A 344 -28.06 9.50 -11.55
C HIS A 344 -27.88 9.30 -10.03
N ALA A 345 -27.08 8.30 -9.64
CA ALA A 345 -26.74 8.09 -8.24
C ALA A 345 -25.91 9.25 -7.66
N LEU A 346 -24.93 9.75 -8.44
CA LEU A 346 -24.07 10.86 -8.06
C LEU A 346 -24.87 12.15 -7.80
N ALA A 347 -25.88 12.46 -8.61
CA ALA A 347 -26.69 13.68 -8.47
C ALA A 347 -27.36 13.82 -7.09
N HIS A 348 -27.59 12.71 -6.39
CA HIS A 348 -28.22 12.64 -5.07
C HIS A 348 -27.25 12.20 -3.96
N ASN A 349 -26.00 11.89 -4.29
CA ASN A 349 -25.01 11.40 -3.33
C ASN A 349 -24.31 12.56 -2.61
N ALA A 350 -24.19 12.47 -1.28
CA ALA A 350 -23.59 13.49 -0.43
C ALA A 350 -22.29 13.05 0.27
N TYR A 351 -21.64 11.97 -0.21
CA TYR A 351 -20.47 11.37 0.45
C TYR A 351 -19.28 11.13 -0.49
N LEU A 352 -19.53 10.86 -1.77
CA LEU A 352 -18.50 10.51 -2.74
C LEU A 352 -17.66 11.73 -3.08
N LEU A 353 -16.36 11.62 -2.83
CA LEU A 353 -15.38 12.69 -3.05
C LEU A 353 -14.57 12.47 -4.32
N SER A 354 -14.34 11.22 -4.71
CA SER A 354 -13.57 10.86 -5.90
C SER A 354 -14.26 9.78 -6.72
N LEU A 355 -14.43 10.06 -8.01
CA LEU A 355 -14.93 9.12 -9.00
C LEU A 355 -13.92 8.99 -10.15
N ASN A 356 -13.45 7.77 -10.40
CA ASN A 356 -12.52 7.49 -11.48
C ASN A 356 -13.13 6.52 -12.51
N LEU A 357 -13.34 7.04 -13.72
CA LEU A 357 -13.89 6.31 -14.86
C LEU A 357 -12.95 6.34 -16.07
N ARG A 358 -11.67 6.64 -15.88
CA ARG A 358 -10.70 6.70 -16.99
C ARG A 358 -10.66 5.40 -17.79
N LEU A 359 -10.26 5.46 -19.06
CA LEU A 359 -10.05 4.29 -19.91
C LEU A 359 -11.29 3.39 -19.99
N ASN A 360 -12.45 4.00 -20.18
CA ASN A 360 -13.70 3.31 -20.49
C ASN A 360 -14.19 3.82 -21.86
N CYS A 361 -15.42 3.50 -22.25
CA CYS A 361 -16.01 3.97 -23.52
C CYS A 361 -17.35 4.66 -23.24
N ILE A 362 -17.37 5.60 -22.28
CA ILE A 362 -18.62 6.23 -21.84
C ILE A 362 -19.23 7.17 -22.90
N LYS A 363 -18.40 7.71 -23.80
CA LYS A 363 -18.81 8.60 -24.90
C LYS A 363 -19.57 9.84 -24.42
N ASP A 364 -20.03 10.66 -25.37
CA ASP A 364 -20.68 11.91 -25.03
C ASP A 364 -21.97 11.73 -24.24
N GLU A 365 -22.78 10.71 -24.50
CA GLU A 365 -24.03 10.51 -23.75
C GLU A 365 -23.79 10.19 -22.27
N GLY A 366 -22.70 9.49 -21.96
CA GLY A 366 -22.26 9.25 -20.58
C GLY A 366 -21.60 10.48 -19.95
N GLY A 367 -20.75 11.18 -20.72
CA GLY A 367 -20.08 12.41 -20.29
C GLY A 367 -21.07 13.53 -19.95
N GLN A 368 -22.07 13.75 -20.79
CA GLN A 368 -23.15 14.73 -20.58
C GLN A 368 -23.97 14.41 -19.33
N ALA A 369 -24.28 13.14 -19.08
CA ALA A 369 -25.01 12.73 -17.88
C ALA A 369 -24.22 13.06 -16.61
N LEU A 370 -22.91 12.78 -16.61
CA LEU A 370 -22.02 13.12 -15.49
C LEU A 370 -21.92 14.63 -15.31
N ALA A 371 -21.80 15.41 -16.39
CA ALA A 371 -21.81 16.87 -16.33
C ALA A 371 -23.12 17.40 -15.73
N HIS A 372 -24.27 16.85 -16.13
CA HIS A 372 -25.56 17.22 -15.56
C HIS A 372 -25.66 16.90 -14.07
N ALA A 373 -25.10 15.78 -13.61
CA ALA A 373 -25.07 15.43 -12.19
C ALA A 373 -24.25 16.45 -11.36
N LEU A 374 -23.19 17.04 -11.94
CA LEU A 374 -22.38 18.06 -11.28
C LEU A 374 -23.10 19.41 -11.08
N LEU A 375 -24.20 19.67 -11.80
CA LEU A 375 -25.01 20.87 -11.57
C LEU A 375 -25.66 20.86 -10.18
N THR A 376 -25.99 19.69 -9.65
CA THR A 376 -26.64 19.52 -8.34
C THR A 376 -25.73 18.93 -7.28
N ASN A 377 -24.74 18.11 -7.67
CA ASN A 377 -23.81 17.52 -6.74
C ASN A 377 -22.77 18.54 -6.26
N MET A 378 -22.82 18.89 -4.97
CA MET A 378 -21.88 19.81 -4.31
C MET A 378 -20.94 19.08 -3.34
N CYS A 379 -20.68 17.78 -3.57
CA CYS A 379 -19.83 16.97 -2.70
C CYS A 379 -18.56 16.46 -3.41
N LEU A 380 -18.68 16.08 -4.68
CA LEU A 380 -17.58 15.51 -5.45
C LEU A 380 -16.45 16.55 -5.61
N THR A 381 -15.24 16.12 -5.29
CA THR A 381 -14.03 16.97 -5.34
C THR A 381 -13.10 16.60 -6.49
N THR A 382 -13.14 15.34 -6.93
CA THR A 382 -12.26 14.78 -7.95
C THR A 382 -13.05 13.94 -8.95
N LEU A 383 -12.93 14.25 -10.24
CA LEU A 383 -13.56 13.48 -11.32
C LEU A 383 -12.54 13.14 -12.41
N HIS A 384 -12.35 11.86 -12.70
CA HIS A 384 -11.46 11.43 -13.77
C HIS A 384 -12.21 10.74 -14.91
N LEU A 385 -12.18 11.36 -16.09
CA LEU A 385 -12.83 10.90 -17.33
C LEU A 385 -11.84 10.78 -18.50
N GLY A 386 -10.53 10.77 -18.26
CA GLY A 386 -9.56 10.64 -19.34
C GLY A 386 -9.66 9.32 -20.13
N GLY A 387 -9.51 9.35 -21.45
CA GLY A 387 -9.59 8.16 -22.31
C GLY A 387 -10.99 7.55 -22.36
N ASN A 388 -11.99 8.33 -22.79
CA ASN A 388 -13.40 7.94 -22.76
C ASN A 388 -14.18 8.25 -24.05
N GLU A 389 -13.47 8.67 -25.11
CA GLU A 389 -14.08 9.10 -26.37
C GLU A 389 -15.06 10.28 -26.19
N LEU A 390 -14.76 11.19 -25.25
CA LEU A 390 -15.53 12.42 -25.05
C LEU A 390 -15.15 13.45 -26.12
N SER A 391 -16.12 14.25 -26.58
CA SER A 391 -15.89 15.30 -27.57
C SER A 391 -16.53 16.64 -27.18
N GLU A 392 -16.62 17.57 -28.14
CA GLU A 392 -17.17 18.92 -27.95
C GLU A 392 -18.53 18.94 -27.21
N PRO A 393 -19.52 18.05 -27.50
CA PRO A 393 -20.79 18.08 -26.81
C PRO A 393 -20.67 17.87 -25.31
N THR A 394 -19.77 17.00 -24.84
CA THR A 394 -19.52 16.85 -23.40
C THR A 394 -18.89 18.11 -22.80
N ALA A 395 -17.97 18.74 -23.54
CA ALA A 395 -17.29 19.96 -23.11
C ALA A 395 -18.28 21.11 -22.85
N MET A 396 -19.30 21.25 -23.71
CA MET A 396 -20.37 22.24 -23.56
C MET A 396 -21.16 22.07 -22.25
N PHE A 397 -21.50 20.84 -21.87
CA PHE A 397 -22.23 20.61 -20.61
C PHE A 397 -21.31 20.71 -19.39
N LEU A 398 -20.05 20.29 -19.52
CA LEU A 398 -19.07 20.46 -18.45
C LEU A 398 -18.78 21.94 -18.19
N SER A 399 -18.73 22.81 -19.21
CA SER A 399 -18.52 24.24 -18.98
C SER A 399 -19.64 24.86 -18.15
N GLN A 400 -20.90 24.51 -18.45
CA GLN A 400 -22.06 24.94 -17.67
C GLN A 400 -21.99 24.44 -16.22
N ALA A 401 -21.60 23.18 -16.03
CA ALA A 401 -21.43 22.61 -14.70
C ALA A 401 -20.30 23.27 -13.92
N LEU A 402 -19.14 23.50 -14.55
CA LEU A 402 -17.97 24.14 -13.93
C LEU A 402 -18.24 25.60 -13.55
N ALA A 403 -19.08 26.32 -14.29
CA ALA A 403 -19.43 27.70 -13.97
C ALA A 403 -20.20 27.83 -12.63
N VAL A 404 -20.95 26.80 -12.22
CA VAL A 404 -21.79 26.82 -11.01
C VAL A 404 -21.30 25.90 -9.89
N ASN A 405 -20.57 24.84 -10.23
CA ASN A 405 -20.08 23.87 -9.25
C ASN A 405 -18.94 24.46 -8.43
N THR A 406 -19.08 24.41 -7.10
CA THR A 406 -18.11 24.97 -6.14
C THR A 406 -17.45 23.91 -5.26
N SER A 407 -17.71 22.62 -5.50
CA SER A 407 -17.09 21.52 -4.76
C SER A 407 -15.93 20.87 -5.50
N LEU A 408 -15.97 20.86 -6.84
CA LEU A 408 -14.97 20.20 -7.67
C LEU A 408 -13.65 20.98 -7.64
N THR A 409 -12.57 20.25 -7.37
CA THR A 409 -11.20 20.78 -7.26
C THR A 409 -10.26 20.18 -8.30
N SER A 410 -10.54 18.98 -8.81
CA SER A 410 -9.73 18.31 -9.81
C SER A 410 -10.62 17.61 -10.84
N ILE A 411 -10.36 17.88 -12.12
CA ILE A 411 -11.00 17.20 -13.24
C ILE A 411 -9.96 16.73 -14.25
N ASN A 412 -10.11 15.52 -14.76
CA ASN A 412 -9.24 14.97 -15.80
C ASN A 412 -10.07 14.58 -17.04
N LEU A 413 -9.81 15.25 -18.16
CA LEU A 413 -10.36 14.95 -19.48
C LEU A 413 -9.27 14.55 -20.49
N SER A 414 -8.06 14.22 -20.03
CA SER A 414 -6.93 13.86 -20.90
C SER A 414 -7.24 12.69 -21.83
N CYS A 415 -6.56 12.58 -22.97
CA CYS A 415 -6.76 11.49 -23.94
C CYS A 415 -8.22 11.37 -24.44
N ASN A 416 -8.90 12.49 -24.69
CA ASN A 416 -10.23 12.54 -25.30
C ASN A 416 -10.18 13.33 -26.63
N HIS A 417 -11.32 13.59 -27.26
CA HIS A 417 -11.42 14.33 -28.54
C HIS A 417 -12.22 15.62 -28.37
N ILE A 418 -11.91 16.39 -27.32
CA ILE A 418 -12.66 17.60 -26.92
C ILE A 418 -12.65 18.67 -28.02
N GLY A 419 -11.52 18.79 -28.73
CA GLY A 419 -11.40 19.69 -29.87
C GLY A 419 -11.24 21.17 -29.47
N PRO A 420 -10.97 22.03 -30.47
CA PRO A 420 -10.67 23.44 -30.24
C PRO A 420 -11.86 24.23 -29.68
N ASP A 421 -13.07 23.97 -30.19
CA ASP A 421 -14.28 24.67 -29.73
C ASP A 421 -14.74 24.19 -28.36
N GLY A 422 -14.62 22.89 -28.07
CA GLY A 422 -14.82 22.37 -26.72
C GLY A 422 -13.82 22.98 -25.72
N GLY A 423 -12.57 23.20 -26.14
CA GLY A 423 -11.57 23.93 -25.36
C GLY A 423 -11.97 25.37 -25.02
N LYS A 424 -12.56 26.11 -25.95
CA LYS A 424 -13.09 27.47 -25.71
C LYS A 424 -14.26 27.44 -24.73
N GLN A 425 -15.19 26.50 -24.89
CA GLN A 425 -16.34 26.34 -23.98
C GLN A 425 -15.86 26.04 -22.56
N LEU A 426 -14.89 25.11 -22.39
CA LEU A 426 -14.33 24.81 -21.08
C LEU A 426 -13.64 26.03 -20.45
N LEU A 427 -12.93 26.83 -21.24
CA LEU A 427 -12.33 28.07 -20.77
C LEU A 427 -13.40 29.06 -20.24
N GLU A 428 -14.51 29.22 -20.95
CA GLU A 428 -15.64 30.05 -20.48
C GLU A 428 -16.19 29.54 -19.14
N GLY A 429 -16.37 28.23 -19.00
CA GLY A 429 -16.84 27.63 -17.73
C GLY A 429 -15.88 27.80 -16.56
N VAL A 430 -14.56 27.87 -16.83
CA VAL A 430 -13.52 28.02 -15.80
C VAL A 430 -13.27 29.48 -15.42
N ALA A 431 -13.64 30.46 -16.27
CA ALA A 431 -13.34 31.88 -16.06
C ALA A 431 -13.76 32.39 -14.66
N ASP A 432 -14.97 32.04 -14.24
CA ASP A 432 -15.52 32.43 -12.94
C ASP A 432 -15.35 31.36 -11.84
N ASN A 433 -14.94 30.14 -12.19
CA ASN A 433 -14.71 29.09 -11.22
C ASN A 433 -13.48 29.39 -10.34
N LYS A 434 -13.66 29.43 -9.01
CA LYS A 434 -12.60 29.73 -8.03
C LYS A 434 -12.17 28.54 -7.16
N THR A 435 -12.68 27.35 -7.47
CA THR A 435 -12.51 26.14 -6.65
C THR A 435 -11.66 25.08 -7.35
N LEU A 436 -11.67 25.05 -8.68
CA LEU A 436 -10.89 24.13 -9.49
C LEU A 436 -9.40 24.49 -9.40
N LEU A 437 -8.59 23.50 -9.01
CA LEU A 437 -7.15 23.61 -8.80
C LEU A 437 -6.36 22.82 -9.86
N GLU A 438 -6.98 21.76 -10.39
CA GLU A 438 -6.38 20.88 -11.39
C GLU A 438 -7.36 20.60 -12.53
N PHE A 439 -6.91 20.78 -13.76
CA PHE A 439 -7.62 20.41 -14.97
C PHE A 439 -6.62 19.76 -15.93
N ASP A 440 -6.70 18.44 -16.11
CA ASP A 440 -5.86 17.73 -17.07
C ASP A 440 -6.55 17.62 -18.43
N LEU A 441 -6.03 18.34 -19.43
CA LEU A 441 -6.49 18.39 -20.83
C LEU A 441 -5.45 17.82 -21.81
N ARG A 442 -4.40 17.14 -21.32
CA ARG A 442 -3.36 16.63 -22.20
C ARG A 442 -3.94 15.64 -23.20
N LEU A 443 -3.50 15.73 -24.46
CA LEU A 443 -3.97 14.84 -25.53
C LEU A 443 -5.50 14.89 -25.72
N SER A 444 -6.13 16.07 -25.59
CA SER A 444 -7.58 16.25 -25.75
C SER A 444 -8.00 17.06 -26.99
N ASP A 445 -7.08 17.30 -27.93
CA ASP A 445 -7.31 18.11 -29.14
C ASP A 445 -7.73 19.57 -28.87
N VAL A 446 -7.46 20.10 -27.67
CA VAL A 446 -7.69 21.50 -27.28
C VAL A 446 -6.55 22.39 -27.78
N THR A 447 -6.84 23.64 -28.13
CA THR A 447 -5.81 24.60 -28.55
C THR A 447 -4.87 24.95 -27.41
N GLN A 448 -3.60 25.20 -27.73
CA GLN A 448 -2.61 25.64 -26.75
C GLN A 448 -3.01 26.94 -26.05
N GLU A 449 -3.74 27.83 -26.74
CA GLU A 449 -4.27 29.06 -26.17
C GLU A 449 -5.28 28.79 -25.06
N SER A 450 -6.29 27.95 -25.30
CA SER A 450 -7.29 27.59 -24.28
C SER A 450 -6.64 26.86 -23.11
N GLU A 451 -5.73 25.92 -23.36
CA GLU A 451 -5.03 25.18 -22.30
C GLU A 451 -4.18 26.12 -21.44
N TYR A 452 -3.50 27.09 -22.05
CA TYR A 452 -2.71 28.11 -21.36
C TYR A 452 -3.58 29.02 -20.47
N LEU A 453 -4.69 29.54 -21.00
CA LEU A 453 -5.60 30.42 -20.25
C LEU A 453 -6.30 29.69 -19.10
N ILE A 454 -6.72 28.44 -19.31
CA ILE A 454 -7.22 27.57 -18.22
C ILE A 454 -6.11 27.39 -17.18
N GLY A 455 -4.87 27.12 -17.60
CA GLY A 455 -3.72 27.00 -16.71
C GLY A 455 -3.47 28.23 -15.85
N GLN A 456 -3.64 29.44 -16.39
CA GLN A 456 -3.56 30.69 -15.64
C GLN A 456 -4.67 30.81 -14.58
N ALA A 457 -5.91 30.49 -14.94
CA ALA A 457 -7.03 30.51 -14.00
C ALA A 457 -6.80 29.53 -12.82
N LEU A 458 -6.35 28.31 -13.11
CA LEU A 458 -6.01 27.32 -12.08
C LEU A 458 -4.84 27.76 -11.20
N HIS A 459 -3.84 28.43 -11.77
CA HIS A 459 -2.73 28.99 -10.99
C HIS A 459 -3.23 30.07 -10.01
N ALA A 460 -4.08 30.99 -10.46
CA ALA A 460 -4.70 31.99 -9.59
C ALA A 460 -5.53 31.33 -8.47
N ASN A 461 -6.29 30.28 -8.77
CA ASN A 461 -7.07 29.55 -7.77
C ASN A 461 -6.18 28.86 -6.72
N ARG A 462 -5.07 28.24 -7.15
CA ARG A 462 -4.08 27.62 -6.24
C ARG A 462 -3.42 28.64 -5.32
N GLU A 463 -3.02 29.80 -5.85
CA GLU A 463 -2.46 30.88 -5.03
C GLU A 463 -3.49 31.42 -4.03
N ALA A 464 -4.74 31.63 -4.43
CA ALA A 464 -5.81 32.05 -3.53
C ALA A 464 -6.08 31.00 -2.43
N ALA A 465 -6.10 29.71 -2.78
CA ALA A 465 -6.25 28.62 -1.81
C ALA A 465 -5.07 28.58 -0.81
N ARG A 466 -3.83 28.75 -1.30
CA ARG A 466 -2.62 28.83 -0.47
C ARG A 466 -2.68 30.02 0.51
N GLN A 467 -3.14 31.19 0.04
CA GLN A 467 -3.30 32.36 0.90
C GLN A 467 -4.35 32.16 1.99
N ARG A 468 -5.49 31.53 1.67
CA ARG A 468 -6.52 31.17 2.67
C ARG A 468 -5.98 30.21 3.73
N ALA A 469 -5.16 29.23 3.33
CA ALA A 469 -4.54 28.29 4.26
C ALA A 469 -3.52 28.95 5.20
N LEU A 470 -2.80 29.98 4.72
CA LEU A 470 -1.82 30.72 5.53
C LEU A 470 -2.46 31.74 6.48
N ASN A 471 -3.64 32.28 6.14
CA ASN A 471 -4.34 33.30 6.93
C ASN A 471 -5.74 32.84 7.40
N PRO A 472 -5.85 31.79 8.23
CA PRO A 472 -7.15 31.25 8.65
C PRO A 472 -8.00 32.22 9.50
N ASN A 473 -7.38 33.24 10.12
CA ASN A 473 -8.05 34.16 11.06
C ASN A 473 -8.45 35.53 10.47
N HIS A 474 -8.23 35.80 9.17
CA HIS A 474 -8.46 37.14 8.60
C HIS A 474 -9.87 37.37 8.03
N PHE A 475 -10.79 36.40 8.16
CA PHE A 475 -12.17 36.50 7.64
C PHE A 475 -13.28 36.28 8.69
N VAL A 476 -13.00 36.53 9.97
CA VAL A 476 -14.08 36.76 10.94
C VAL A 476 -14.53 38.22 10.77
N LEU A 477 -15.62 38.43 10.04
CA LEU A 477 -16.30 39.74 9.99
C LEU A 477 -16.73 40.18 11.40
N PRO A 478 -16.74 41.48 11.70
CA PRO A 478 -17.02 41.98 13.03
C PRO A 478 -18.50 41.74 13.38
N VAL A 479 -18.73 41.12 14.53
CA VAL A 479 -20.04 41.10 15.18
C VAL A 479 -20.46 42.56 15.40
N ILE A 480 -21.48 42.99 14.67
CA ILE A 480 -22.17 44.27 14.92
C ILE A 480 -22.87 44.11 16.27
N ALA A 481 -22.25 44.62 17.32
CA ALA A 481 -22.90 44.87 18.60
C ALA A 481 -23.81 46.10 18.44
N ASN A 482 -25.06 45.88 18.05
CA ASN A 482 -26.12 46.86 18.30
C ASN A 482 -26.66 46.58 19.70
N ASP A 483 -26.11 47.30 20.67
CA ASP A 483 -26.73 47.57 21.95
C ASP A 483 -27.57 48.84 21.82
N PRO A 484 -28.89 48.76 22.04
CA PRO A 484 -29.61 49.90 22.57
C PRO A 484 -30.27 49.52 23.89
N GLY A 485 -29.64 49.96 24.98
CA GLY A 485 -30.28 50.94 25.85
C GLY A 485 -31.46 50.40 26.64
N ASN A 486 -31.13 49.87 27.82
CA ASN A 486 -32.04 49.77 28.94
C ASN A 486 -32.40 51.20 29.41
N SER A 487 -33.67 51.60 29.31
CA SER A 487 -34.24 52.71 30.07
C SER A 487 -35.72 52.46 30.39
N GLU A 488 -35.94 52.09 31.66
CA GLU A 488 -37.07 52.47 32.53
C GLU A 488 -38.51 52.43 31.97
N ALA A 489 -39.29 51.44 32.39
CA ALA A 489 -40.52 51.55 33.19
C ALA A 489 -41.22 50.19 33.35
#